data_AF-A0A2S7Q7K0-F1
#
_entry.id   AF-A0A2S7Q7K0-F1
#
_cell.length_a   1.000
_cell.length_b   1.000
_cell.length_c   1.000
_cell.angle_alpha   90.00
_cell.angle_beta   90.00
_cell.angle_gamma   90.00
#
_symmetry.space_group_name_H-M   'P 1'
#
loop_
_entity.id
_entity.type
_entity.pdbx_description
1 polymer ?
#
loop_
_entity_poly.entity_id
_entity_poly.type
_entity_poly.pdbx_seq_one_letter_code
_entity_poly.pdbx_strand_id
1 'polypeptide(L)'
;MSSFWLQVDAMDAFTPAQTTELVSRIGAKKARMRIDKMFINSFMGGCLISFGCALALSTNASPWFQTNAPGLIRTISAMVFPVGLIMVVLTGADLFTSYCMYSVVAWLHRRCSFLDLLKTWFVSFFGNMAGVLFFMAVLTGYGGTFESGAYKAEALAFAKGKAVTPEWHQIFLKGILCNWLVCMAVFLAISSREVISKIVSIWFPVMCFVGLGTDHVVANMYFIPLAIFLKAPAPLTVRYYIWKSMIPSLLGNIIGGGLFCGAVYWYLFLADGESIPIHFDYSPANTAVYEQGGPIQREITASGAGTAFDHHHNTKEQQAGELPNSGNGAHSGIAKDLHLNSIKALGRKATWGKKDEETTTNSSGSV
;
A
#
# COMPACT_ATOMS: atom_id res chain seq x y z
N MET A 1 -7.09 45.23 -22.99
CA MET A 1 -7.38 43.95 -23.67
C MET A 1 -6.70 42.85 -22.88
N SER A 2 -7.53 41.98 -22.30
CA SER A 2 -7.19 40.96 -21.31
C SER A 2 -6.12 40.00 -21.81
N SER A 3 -5.00 39.96 -21.10
CA SER A 3 -4.10 38.81 -21.11
C SER A 3 -4.84 37.65 -20.44
N PHE A 4 -5.56 36.89 -21.27
CA PHE A 4 -6.15 35.60 -20.94
C PHE A 4 -4.99 34.61 -20.75
N TRP A 5 -4.23 34.79 -19.66
CA TRP A 5 -3.35 33.77 -19.15
C TRP A 5 -4.27 32.69 -18.63
N LEU A 6 -4.49 31.66 -19.45
CA LEU A 6 -4.80 30.32 -18.96
C LEU A 6 -3.66 29.96 -18.02
N GLN A 7 -3.80 30.35 -16.77
CA GLN A 7 -3.15 29.69 -15.66
C GLN A 7 -3.62 28.24 -15.81
N VAL A 8 -2.72 27.38 -16.30
CA VAL A 8 -2.92 25.93 -16.28
C VAL A 8 -2.85 25.56 -14.80
N ASP A 9 -3.95 25.83 -14.11
CA ASP A 9 -4.13 25.69 -12.69
C ASP A 9 -4.03 24.20 -12.35
N ALA A 10 -3.08 23.88 -11.47
CA ALA A 10 -2.91 22.64 -10.72
C ALA A 10 -3.07 21.33 -11.50
N MET A 11 -1.95 20.64 -11.75
CA MET A 11 -1.97 19.22 -12.07
C MET A 11 -2.72 18.48 -10.93
N ASP A 12 -3.86 17.85 -11.25
CA ASP A 12 -4.70 17.17 -10.25
C ASP A 12 -3.95 16.03 -9.54
N ALA A 13 -3.06 15.34 -10.26
CA ALA A 13 -2.17 14.32 -9.72
C ALA A 13 -0.87 14.91 -9.14
N PHE A 14 -0.36 14.29 -8.08
CA PHE A 14 0.97 14.62 -7.56
C PHE A 14 2.05 14.33 -8.61
N THR A 15 3.05 15.22 -8.70
CA THR A 15 4.21 14.99 -9.56
C THR A 15 4.99 13.75 -9.08
N PRO A 16 5.82 13.12 -9.93
CA PRO A 16 6.68 12.02 -9.50
C PRO A 16 7.58 12.38 -8.30
N ALA A 17 8.04 13.62 -8.23
CA ALA A 17 8.85 14.11 -7.11
C ALA A 17 8.02 14.19 -5.81
N GLN A 18 6.82 14.78 -5.87
CA GLN A 18 5.88 14.82 -4.74
C GLN A 18 5.46 13.41 -4.29
N THR A 19 5.21 12.51 -5.24
CA THR A 19 4.84 11.12 -4.97
C THR A 19 5.97 10.36 -4.28
N THR A 20 7.22 10.55 -4.73
CA THR A 20 8.40 9.93 -4.10
C THR A 20 8.58 10.43 -2.66
N GLU A 21 8.35 11.72 -2.42
CA GLU A 21 8.34 12.28 -1.07
C GLU A 21 7.21 11.69 -0.20
N LEU A 22 6.00 11.52 -0.74
CA LEU A 22 4.90 10.85 -0.04
C LEU A 22 5.24 9.40 0.31
N VAL A 23 5.81 8.64 -0.63
CA VAL A 23 6.31 7.27 -0.44
C VAL A 23 7.33 7.21 0.70
N SER A 24 8.26 8.17 0.75
CA SER A 24 9.23 8.33 1.84
C SER A 24 8.56 8.56 3.21
N ARG A 25 7.55 9.45 3.27
CA ARG A 25 6.79 9.74 4.51
C ARG A 25 5.99 8.53 4.97
N ILE A 26 5.35 7.81 4.05
CA ILE A 26 4.59 6.58 4.33
C ILE A 26 5.54 5.52 4.91
N GLY A 27 6.70 5.30 4.29
CA GLY A 27 7.71 4.37 4.80
C GLY A 27 8.19 4.70 6.21
N ALA A 28 8.44 5.98 6.49
CA ALA A 28 8.82 6.44 7.83
C ALA A 28 7.71 6.20 8.88
N LYS A 29 6.45 6.46 8.52
CA LYS A 29 5.29 6.23 9.40
C LYS A 29 5.13 4.74 9.69
N LYS A 30 5.21 3.90 8.66
CA LYS A 30 5.06 2.44 8.79
C LYS A 30 6.22 1.82 9.58
N ALA A 31 7.44 2.32 9.41
CA ALA A 31 8.62 1.90 10.17
C ALA A 31 8.47 2.09 11.69
N ARG A 32 7.70 3.11 12.12
CA ARG A 32 7.48 3.44 13.54
C ARG A 32 6.16 2.90 14.10
N MET A 33 5.38 2.20 13.27
CA MET A 33 4.13 1.59 13.71
C MET A 33 4.42 0.51 14.75
N ARG A 34 3.53 0.38 15.75
CA ARG A 34 3.60 -0.71 16.71
C ARG A 34 3.47 -2.06 15.99
N ILE A 35 4.22 -3.05 16.45
CA ILE A 35 4.35 -4.36 15.79
C ILE A 35 3.01 -5.10 15.71
N ASP A 36 2.17 -4.99 16.75
CA ASP A 36 0.82 -5.57 16.79
C ASP A 36 -0.07 -5.02 15.66
N LYS A 37 -0.12 -3.70 15.50
CA LYS A 37 -0.88 -3.05 14.43
C LYS A 37 -0.33 -3.39 13.06
N MET A 38 0.99 -3.40 12.91
CA MET A 38 1.64 -3.77 11.64
C MET A 38 1.31 -5.22 11.25
N PHE A 39 1.40 -6.15 12.20
CA PHE A 39 1.08 -7.56 11.95
C PHE A 39 -0.39 -7.76 11.55
N ILE A 40 -1.34 -7.16 12.28
CA ILE A 40 -2.77 -7.26 11.96
C ILE A 40 -3.07 -6.62 10.60
N ASN A 41 -2.47 -5.47 10.30
CA ASN A 41 -2.68 -4.81 9.01
C ASN A 41 -2.10 -5.62 7.84
N SER A 42 -0.96 -6.29 8.06
CA SER A 42 -0.40 -7.23 7.09
C SER A 42 -1.20 -8.53 6.98
N PHE A 43 -1.75 -9.04 8.07
CA PHE A 43 -2.67 -10.17 8.04
C PHE A 43 -3.88 -9.87 7.14
N MET A 44 -4.51 -8.70 7.33
CA MET A 44 -5.60 -8.27 6.47
C MET A 44 -5.17 -8.12 5.00
N GLY A 45 -3.97 -7.58 4.74
CA GLY A 45 -3.44 -7.51 3.38
C GLY A 45 -3.31 -8.88 2.70
N GLY A 46 -2.90 -9.90 3.46
CA GLY A 46 -2.85 -11.29 2.99
C GLY A 46 -4.23 -11.88 2.67
N CYS A 47 -5.23 -11.62 3.51
CA CYS A 47 -6.61 -12.03 3.24
C CYS A 47 -7.16 -11.35 1.98
N LEU A 48 -6.95 -10.03 1.84
CA LEU A 48 -7.51 -9.25 0.74
C LEU A 48 -6.91 -9.62 -0.63
N ILE A 49 -5.60 -9.86 -0.71
CA ILE A 49 -4.96 -10.31 -1.97
C ILE A 49 -5.42 -11.73 -2.36
N SER A 50 -5.83 -12.54 -1.39
CA SER A 50 -6.32 -13.91 -1.63
C SER A 50 -7.63 -13.94 -2.41
N PHE A 51 -8.50 -12.93 -2.32
CA PHE A 51 -9.67 -12.82 -3.18
C PHE A 51 -9.30 -12.74 -4.67
N GLY A 52 -8.29 -11.94 -5.01
CA GLY A 52 -7.77 -11.86 -6.39
C GLY A 52 -7.18 -13.19 -6.86
N CYS A 53 -6.50 -13.91 -5.98
CA CYS A 53 -5.94 -15.23 -6.26
C CYS A 53 -7.05 -16.29 -6.50
N ALA A 54 -8.06 -16.32 -5.63
CA ALA A 54 -9.20 -17.21 -5.74
C ALA A 54 -9.98 -16.96 -7.05
N LEU A 55 -10.24 -15.69 -7.37
CA LEU A 55 -10.93 -15.31 -8.60
C LEU A 55 -10.15 -15.71 -9.84
N ALA A 56 -8.82 -15.51 -9.85
CA ALA A 56 -7.96 -15.94 -10.95
C ALA A 56 -7.99 -17.46 -11.16
N LEU A 57 -7.93 -18.29 -10.11
CA LEU A 57 -8.08 -19.74 -10.26
C LEU A 57 -9.45 -20.12 -10.80
N SER A 58 -10.51 -19.50 -10.28
CA SER A 58 -11.87 -19.76 -10.73
C SER A 58 -12.04 -19.44 -12.23
N THR A 59 -11.46 -18.34 -12.69
CA THR A 59 -11.50 -17.95 -14.11
C THR A 59 -10.72 -18.93 -14.99
N ASN A 60 -9.55 -19.41 -14.55
CA ASN A 60 -8.74 -20.34 -15.35
C ASN A 60 -9.26 -21.78 -15.39
N ALA A 61 -10.29 -22.12 -14.60
CA ALA A 61 -10.72 -23.50 -14.38
C ALA A 61 -11.18 -24.25 -15.63
N SER A 62 -11.56 -23.56 -16.71
CA SER A 62 -12.07 -24.20 -17.93
C SER A 62 -10.94 -24.82 -18.78
N PRO A 63 -10.89 -26.16 -18.92
CA PRO A 63 -9.81 -26.82 -19.67
C PRO A 63 -9.83 -26.52 -21.16
N TRP A 64 -11.03 -26.27 -21.72
CA TRP A 64 -11.17 -25.97 -23.15
C TRP A 64 -10.39 -24.72 -23.53
N PHE A 65 -10.45 -23.68 -22.70
CA PHE A 65 -9.71 -22.44 -22.95
C PHE A 65 -8.20 -22.63 -22.77
N GLN A 66 -7.75 -23.47 -21.84
CA GLN A 66 -6.33 -23.76 -21.67
C GLN A 66 -5.72 -24.40 -22.93
N THR A 67 -6.47 -25.26 -23.62
CA THR A 67 -6.01 -25.94 -24.85
C THR A 67 -6.19 -25.09 -26.11
N ASN A 68 -7.36 -24.47 -26.29
CA ASN A 68 -7.75 -23.86 -27.56
C ASN A 68 -7.47 -22.36 -27.64
N ALA A 69 -7.41 -21.66 -26.50
CA ALA A 69 -7.22 -20.21 -26.46
C ALA A 69 -6.48 -19.74 -25.19
N PRO A 70 -5.25 -20.24 -24.94
CA PRO A 70 -4.52 -19.97 -23.69
C PRO A 70 -4.23 -18.48 -23.47
N GLY A 71 -4.01 -17.71 -24.53
CA GLY A 71 -3.81 -16.26 -24.43
C GLY A 71 -5.05 -15.50 -23.97
N LEU A 72 -6.24 -15.94 -24.40
CA LEU A 72 -7.50 -15.29 -24.07
C LEU A 72 -7.84 -15.48 -22.58
N ILE A 73 -7.80 -16.73 -22.08
CA ILE A 73 -8.13 -17.01 -20.69
C ILE A 73 -7.13 -16.37 -19.72
N ARG A 74 -5.85 -16.33 -20.13
CA ARG A 74 -4.81 -15.63 -19.38
C ARG A 74 -5.06 -14.12 -19.29
N THR A 75 -5.54 -13.50 -20.36
CA THR A 75 -5.95 -12.09 -20.37
C THR A 75 -7.14 -11.86 -19.46
N ILE A 76 -8.18 -12.70 -19.54
CA ILE A 76 -9.38 -12.59 -18.69
C ILE A 76 -9.02 -12.75 -17.22
N SER A 77 -8.21 -13.76 -16.88
CA SER A 77 -7.70 -13.95 -15.53
C SER A 77 -6.88 -12.76 -15.04
N ALA A 78 -6.09 -12.13 -15.91
CA ALA A 78 -5.31 -10.96 -15.59
C ALA A 78 -6.17 -9.71 -15.35
N MET A 79 -7.32 -9.59 -16.01
CA MET A 79 -8.25 -8.47 -15.80
C MET A 79 -8.98 -8.55 -14.46
N VAL A 80 -9.21 -9.76 -13.93
CA VAL A 80 -9.98 -9.95 -12.67
C VAL A 80 -9.10 -9.97 -11.41
N PHE A 81 -7.85 -10.42 -11.50
CA PHE A 81 -6.92 -10.47 -10.36
C PHE A 81 -6.72 -9.13 -9.61
N PRO A 82 -6.69 -7.95 -10.27
CA PRO A 82 -6.42 -6.67 -9.61
C PRO A 82 -7.38 -6.31 -8.48
N VAL A 83 -8.56 -6.92 -8.40
CA VAL A 83 -9.51 -6.74 -7.29
C VAL A 83 -8.83 -6.90 -5.93
N GLY A 84 -7.88 -7.83 -5.80
CA GLY A 84 -7.13 -8.05 -4.56
C GLY A 84 -6.28 -6.84 -4.17
N LEU A 85 -5.47 -6.30 -5.09
CA LEU A 85 -4.61 -5.15 -4.78
C LEU A 85 -5.41 -3.85 -4.61
N ILE A 86 -6.51 -3.69 -5.36
CA ILE A 86 -7.44 -2.56 -5.19
C ILE A 86 -7.96 -2.53 -3.75
N MET A 87 -8.46 -3.66 -3.24
CA MET A 87 -8.93 -3.74 -1.86
C MET A 87 -7.81 -3.46 -0.85
N VAL A 88 -6.62 -4.03 -1.05
CA VAL A 88 -5.46 -3.79 -0.16
C VAL A 88 -5.14 -2.30 -0.07
N VAL A 89 -5.03 -1.61 -1.21
CA VAL A 89 -4.64 -0.19 -1.24
C VAL A 89 -5.75 0.72 -0.70
N LEU A 90 -7.01 0.49 -1.10
CA LEU A 90 -8.12 1.35 -0.68
C LEU A 90 -8.50 1.18 0.80
N THR A 91 -8.30 -0.01 1.37
CA THR A 91 -8.52 -0.25 2.81
C THR A 91 -7.33 0.16 3.69
N GLY A 92 -6.20 0.53 3.07
CA GLY A 92 -4.97 0.86 3.80
C GLY A 92 -4.27 -0.36 4.44
N ALA A 93 -4.64 -1.57 4.03
CA ALA A 93 -3.99 -2.80 4.43
C ALA A 93 -2.56 -2.88 3.89
N ASP A 94 -1.72 -3.68 4.55
CA ASP A 94 -0.30 -3.71 4.29
C ASP A 94 0.13 -4.96 3.51
N LEU A 95 0.93 -4.75 2.47
CA LEU A 95 1.50 -5.83 1.66
C LEU A 95 3.02 -5.70 1.61
N PHE A 96 3.71 -6.82 1.84
CA PHE A 96 5.16 -6.92 1.89
C PHE A 96 5.82 -6.35 0.64
N THR A 97 5.24 -6.61 -0.53
CA THR A 97 5.75 -6.15 -1.82
C THR A 97 5.88 -4.62 -1.89
N SER A 98 4.91 -3.88 -1.36
CA SER A 98 4.94 -2.41 -1.29
C SER A 98 5.95 -1.90 -0.26
N TYR A 99 6.18 -2.64 0.84
CA TYR A 99 7.23 -2.31 1.81
C TYR A 99 8.63 -2.37 1.22
N CYS A 100 8.88 -3.18 0.19
CA CYS A 100 10.14 -3.17 -0.53
C CYS A 100 10.44 -1.76 -1.10
N MET A 101 9.43 -1.06 -1.61
CA MET A 101 9.58 0.33 -2.07
C MET A 101 9.59 1.31 -0.89
N TYR A 102 8.56 1.30 -0.04
CA TYR A 102 8.39 2.28 1.04
C TYR A 102 9.60 2.35 1.97
N SER A 103 10.07 1.19 2.45
CA SER A 103 11.14 1.13 3.43
C SER A 103 12.49 1.52 2.83
N VAL A 104 12.74 1.21 1.55
CA VAL A 104 13.98 1.60 0.87
C VAL A 104 14.04 3.10 0.65
N VAL A 105 12.96 3.72 0.15
CA VAL A 105 12.93 5.19 -0.02
C VAL A 105 13.11 5.90 1.32
N ALA A 106 12.39 5.46 2.37
CA ALA A 106 12.51 6.06 3.70
C ALA A 106 13.90 5.88 4.32
N TRP A 107 14.55 4.74 4.08
CA TRP A 107 15.91 4.45 4.56
C TRP A 107 16.96 5.29 3.83
N LEU A 108 16.91 5.34 2.49
CA LEU A 108 17.83 6.15 1.68
C LEU A 108 17.68 7.65 1.98
N HIS A 109 16.44 8.09 2.22
CA HIS A 109 16.14 9.46 2.66
C HIS A 109 16.33 9.69 4.17
N ARG A 110 16.98 8.75 4.88
CA ARG A 110 17.40 8.84 6.29
C ARG A 110 16.27 9.12 7.30
N ARG A 111 15.05 8.64 7.02
CA ARG A 111 13.89 8.77 7.93
C ARG A 111 13.69 7.58 8.86
N CYS A 112 14.25 6.42 8.51
CA CYS A 112 14.25 5.21 9.32
C CYS A 112 15.63 4.54 9.33
N SER A 113 15.87 3.69 10.32
CA SER A 113 17.09 2.90 10.39
C SER A 113 17.01 1.65 9.51
N PHE A 114 18.15 1.06 9.17
CA PHE A 114 18.19 -0.21 8.46
C PHE A 114 17.50 -1.35 9.24
N LEU A 115 17.59 -1.32 10.58
CA LEU A 115 16.88 -2.28 11.43
C LEU A 115 15.37 -2.10 11.36
N ASP A 116 14.88 -0.86 11.26
CA ASP A 116 13.45 -0.61 11.07
C ASP A 116 12.95 -1.15 9.72
N LEU A 117 13.76 -1.01 8.66
CA LEU A 117 13.47 -1.60 7.35
C LEU A 117 13.34 -3.13 7.49
N LEU A 118 14.34 -3.81 8.06
CA LEU A 118 14.30 -5.28 8.23
C LEU A 118 13.12 -5.73 9.10
N LYS A 119 12.80 -4.99 10.16
CA LYS A 119 11.63 -5.24 11.02
C LYS A 119 10.33 -5.15 10.22
N THR A 120 10.15 -4.11 9.41
CA THR A 120 8.93 -3.97 8.58
C THR A 120 8.79 -5.09 7.57
N TRP A 121 9.90 -5.48 6.92
CA TRP A 121 9.92 -6.58 5.97
C TRP A 121 9.56 -7.90 6.62
N PHE A 122 10.19 -8.20 7.77
CA PHE A 122 9.93 -9.43 8.50
C PHE A 122 8.46 -9.52 8.96
N VAL A 123 7.98 -8.51 9.69
CA VAL A 123 6.61 -8.56 10.24
C VAL A 123 5.56 -8.58 9.12
N SER A 124 5.76 -7.78 8.05
CA SER A 124 4.82 -7.77 6.94
C SER A 124 4.80 -9.08 6.17
N PHE A 125 5.96 -9.71 5.95
CA PHE A 125 6.05 -10.98 5.25
C PHE A 125 5.30 -12.09 5.99
N PHE A 126 5.56 -12.24 7.29
CA PHE A 126 4.91 -13.26 8.12
C PHE A 126 3.43 -12.93 8.39
N GLY A 127 3.08 -11.65 8.53
CA GLY A 127 1.68 -11.21 8.63
C GLY A 127 0.90 -11.55 7.38
N ASN A 128 1.42 -11.21 6.18
CA ASN A 128 0.78 -11.59 4.92
C ASN A 128 0.67 -13.11 4.78
N MET A 129 1.73 -13.86 5.11
CA MET A 129 1.69 -15.32 5.05
C MET A 129 0.61 -15.90 5.96
N ALA A 130 0.50 -15.41 7.21
CA ALA A 130 -0.55 -15.83 8.13
C ALA A 130 -1.96 -15.53 7.59
N GLY A 131 -2.18 -14.34 7.04
CA GLY A 131 -3.46 -13.94 6.44
C GLY A 131 -3.83 -14.78 5.22
N VAL A 132 -2.87 -14.97 4.30
CA VAL A 132 -3.08 -15.80 3.11
C VAL A 132 -3.36 -17.25 3.50
N LEU A 133 -2.60 -17.83 4.42
CA LEU A 133 -2.82 -19.21 4.86
C LEU A 133 -4.13 -19.38 5.61
N PHE A 134 -4.55 -18.39 6.41
CA PHE A 134 -5.87 -18.38 7.04
C PHE A 134 -6.97 -18.38 5.98
N PHE A 135 -6.92 -17.45 5.04
CA PHE A 135 -7.91 -17.36 3.97
C PHE A 135 -7.93 -18.65 3.13
N MET A 136 -6.75 -19.11 2.72
CA MET A 136 -6.58 -20.31 1.90
C MET A 136 -7.11 -21.55 2.63
N ALA A 137 -6.62 -21.85 3.84
CA ALA A 137 -6.94 -23.09 4.52
C ALA A 137 -8.35 -23.08 5.11
N VAL A 138 -8.76 -21.99 5.76
CA VAL A 138 -10.05 -21.93 6.48
C VAL A 138 -11.20 -21.60 5.53
N LEU A 139 -11.07 -20.53 4.73
CA LEU A 139 -12.19 -20.03 3.93
C LEU A 139 -12.33 -20.78 2.62
N THR A 140 -11.25 -21.01 1.87
CA THR A 140 -11.33 -21.69 0.56
C THR A 140 -11.05 -23.18 0.60
N GLY A 141 -10.20 -23.63 1.52
CA GLY A 141 -9.77 -25.02 1.68
C GLY A 141 -10.85 -25.84 2.36
N TYR A 142 -11.03 -25.68 3.68
CA TYR A 142 -12.13 -26.32 4.42
C TYR A 142 -13.52 -25.90 3.95
N GLY A 143 -13.65 -24.70 3.36
CA GLY A 143 -14.87 -24.28 2.67
C GLY A 143 -15.15 -25.01 1.35
N GLY A 144 -14.22 -25.84 0.86
CA GLY A 144 -14.43 -26.70 -0.31
C GLY A 144 -14.47 -25.97 -1.66
N THR A 145 -14.06 -24.70 -1.74
CA THR A 145 -14.25 -23.85 -2.93
C THR A 145 -13.58 -24.41 -4.20
N PHE A 146 -12.44 -25.09 -4.04
CA PHE A 146 -11.64 -25.61 -5.16
C PHE A 146 -11.49 -27.15 -5.15
N GLU A 147 -12.33 -27.89 -4.41
CA GLU A 147 -12.20 -29.34 -4.30
C GLU A 147 -12.78 -30.11 -5.50
N SER A 148 -13.65 -29.48 -6.29
CA SER A 148 -14.40 -30.14 -7.36
C SER A 148 -13.67 -30.09 -8.71
N GLY A 149 -13.77 -31.22 -9.44
CA GLY A 149 -13.46 -31.38 -10.86
C GLY A 149 -12.41 -30.43 -11.45
N ALA A 150 -12.86 -29.52 -12.30
CA ALA A 150 -12.02 -28.62 -13.09
C ALA A 150 -11.27 -27.58 -12.22
N TYR A 151 -11.87 -27.11 -11.13
CA TYR A 151 -11.24 -26.15 -10.20
C TYR A 151 -10.04 -26.76 -9.48
N LYS A 152 -10.18 -28.01 -9.03
CA LYS A 152 -9.07 -28.75 -8.42
C LYS A 152 -7.95 -28.97 -9.42
N ALA A 153 -8.28 -29.42 -10.63
CA ALA A 153 -7.29 -29.66 -11.69
C ALA A 153 -6.50 -28.38 -12.01
N GLU A 154 -7.19 -27.24 -12.12
CA GLU A 154 -6.56 -25.95 -12.37
C GLU A 154 -5.66 -25.51 -11.21
N ALA A 155 -6.10 -25.62 -9.95
CA ALA A 155 -5.26 -25.27 -8.80
C ALA A 155 -3.93 -26.05 -8.80
N LEU A 156 -3.98 -27.34 -9.14
CA LEU A 156 -2.79 -28.20 -9.27
C LEU A 156 -1.90 -27.80 -10.45
N ALA A 157 -2.51 -27.55 -11.62
CA ALA A 157 -1.80 -27.15 -12.83
C ALA A 157 -1.11 -25.77 -12.67
N PHE A 158 -1.82 -24.81 -12.08
CA PHE A 158 -1.33 -23.46 -11.83
C PHE A 158 -0.12 -23.48 -10.89
N ALA A 159 -0.19 -24.21 -9.77
CA ALA A 159 0.94 -24.36 -8.85
C ALA A 159 2.14 -25.05 -9.51
N LYS A 160 1.91 -26.05 -10.36
CA LYS A 160 2.98 -26.69 -11.14
C LYS A 160 3.66 -25.69 -12.08
N GLY A 161 2.87 -24.89 -12.81
CA GLY A 161 3.38 -23.83 -13.70
C GLY A 161 4.17 -22.73 -13.00
N LYS A 162 3.91 -22.50 -11.71
CA LYS A 162 4.62 -21.51 -10.87
C LYS A 162 5.90 -22.04 -10.23
N ALA A 163 5.90 -23.28 -9.74
CA ALA A 163 6.98 -23.78 -8.89
C ALA A 163 7.79 -24.95 -9.48
N VAL A 164 7.19 -25.77 -10.34
CA VAL A 164 7.83 -26.99 -10.86
C VAL A 164 8.40 -26.76 -12.26
N THR A 165 7.60 -26.21 -13.17
CA THR A 165 8.00 -26.01 -14.57
C THR A 165 9.18 -25.02 -14.74
N PRO A 166 9.19 -23.83 -14.11
CA PRO A 166 10.26 -22.86 -14.33
C PRO A 166 11.52 -23.19 -13.52
N GLU A 167 12.67 -22.79 -14.04
CA GLU A 167 13.95 -22.89 -13.34
C GLU A 167 14.09 -21.88 -12.19
N TRP A 168 15.05 -22.08 -11.28
CA TRP A 168 15.22 -21.22 -10.11
C TRP A 168 15.50 -19.76 -10.50
N HIS A 169 16.39 -19.55 -11.46
CA HIS A 169 16.73 -18.22 -11.96
C HIS A 169 15.54 -17.54 -12.66
N GLN A 170 14.69 -18.31 -13.35
CA GLN A 170 13.50 -17.79 -14.02
C GLN A 170 12.48 -17.24 -13.01
N ILE A 171 12.25 -17.95 -11.89
CA ILE A 171 11.37 -17.48 -10.81
C ILE A 171 11.93 -16.20 -10.19
N PHE A 172 13.25 -16.13 -9.99
CA PHE A 172 13.91 -14.93 -9.47
C PHE A 172 13.71 -13.72 -10.40
N LEU A 173 14.00 -13.86 -11.69
CA LEU A 173 13.83 -12.77 -12.68
C LEU A 173 12.36 -12.36 -12.84
N LYS A 174 11.44 -13.33 -12.87
CA LYS A 174 9.99 -13.07 -12.85
C LYS A 174 9.58 -12.33 -11.58
N GLY A 175 10.22 -12.61 -10.45
CA GLY A 175 10.00 -11.89 -9.20
C GLY A 175 10.40 -10.42 -9.27
N ILE A 176 11.51 -10.10 -9.95
CA ILE A 176 11.93 -8.70 -10.17
C ILE A 176 10.87 -7.96 -10.97
N LEU A 177 10.47 -8.52 -12.12
CA LEU A 177 9.48 -7.91 -13.00
C LEU A 177 8.13 -7.74 -12.30
N CYS A 178 7.71 -8.74 -11.51
CA CYS A 178 6.47 -8.68 -10.75
C CYS A 178 6.46 -7.48 -9.82
N ASN A 179 7.46 -7.37 -8.92
CA ASN A 179 7.37 -6.34 -7.89
C ASN A 179 7.71 -4.94 -8.38
N TRP A 180 8.40 -4.82 -9.53
CA TRP A 180 8.48 -3.53 -10.22
C TRP A 180 7.07 -3.04 -10.59
N LEU A 181 6.26 -3.88 -11.25
CA LEU A 181 4.89 -3.51 -11.63
C LEU A 181 3.95 -3.33 -10.43
N VAL A 182 4.08 -4.13 -9.37
CA VAL A 182 3.29 -3.97 -8.13
C VAL A 182 3.60 -2.64 -7.46
N CYS A 183 4.89 -2.32 -7.28
CA CYS A 183 5.28 -1.05 -6.68
C CYS A 183 4.90 0.13 -7.57
N MET A 184 4.94 -0.03 -8.91
CA MET A 184 4.45 0.99 -9.84
C MET A 184 2.94 1.23 -9.70
N ALA A 185 2.13 0.18 -9.61
CA ALA A 185 0.69 0.32 -9.33
C ALA A 185 0.42 1.12 -8.06
N VAL A 186 1.17 0.84 -7.00
CA VAL A 186 1.04 1.54 -5.71
C VAL A 186 1.56 2.98 -5.80
N PHE A 187 2.66 3.22 -6.52
CA PHE A 187 3.17 4.56 -6.77
C PHE A 187 2.15 5.43 -7.52
N LEU A 188 1.56 4.91 -8.59
CA LEU A 188 0.51 5.59 -9.36
C LEU A 188 -0.78 5.81 -8.56
N ALA A 189 -1.11 4.89 -7.65
CA ALA A 189 -2.22 5.07 -6.73
C ALA A 189 -1.94 6.20 -5.71
N ILE A 190 -0.70 6.35 -5.24
CA ILE A 190 -0.30 7.44 -4.34
C ILE A 190 -0.30 8.79 -5.07
N SER A 191 0.07 8.80 -6.36
CA SER A 191 0.03 10.04 -7.15
C SER A 191 -1.40 10.51 -7.45
N SER A 192 -2.39 9.61 -7.36
CA SER A 192 -3.79 9.87 -7.66
C SER A 192 -4.58 10.38 -6.45
N ARG A 193 -5.47 11.35 -6.65
CA ARG A 193 -6.34 11.90 -5.58
C ARG A 193 -7.67 11.16 -5.49
N GLU A 194 -8.37 10.98 -6.61
CA GLU A 194 -9.68 10.33 -6.68
C GLU A 194 -9.61 8.79 -6.57
N VAL A 195 -10.65 8.18 -6.00
CA VAL A 195 -10.74 6.72 -5.83
C VAL A 195 -10.74 6.00 -7.19
N ILE A 196 -11.47 6.50 -8.17
CA ILE A 196 -11.53 5.87 -9.50
C ILE A 196 -10.16 5.90 -10.20
N SER A 197 -9.44 7.01 -10.09
CA SER A 197 -8.07 7.16 -10.61
C SER A 197 -7.10 6.19 -9.94
N LYS A 198 -7.24 5.96 -8.63
CA LYS A 198 -6.48 4.93 -7.91
C LYS A 198 -6.79 3.52 -8.43
N ILE A 199 -8.06 3.20 -8.63
CA ILE A 199 -8.50 1.89 -9.14
C ILE A 199 -7.86 1.63 -10.51
N VAL A 200 -8.00 2.56 -11.45
CA VAL A 200 -7.46 2.43 -12.81
C VAL A 200 -5.92 2.35 -12.78
N SER A 201 -5.29 3.16 -11.93
CA SER A 201 -3.82 3.19 -11.76
C SER A 201 -3.25 1.87 -11.26
N ILE A 202 -3.95 1.11 -10.41
CA ILE A 202 -3.49 -0.22 -10.00
C ILE A 202 -3.91 -1.29 -11.01
N TRP A 203 -5.06 -1.11 -11.69
CA TRP A 203 -5.64 -2.13 -12.57
C TRP A 203 -4.69 -2.55 -13.70
N PHE A 204 -4.15 -1.59 -14.46
CA PHE A 204 -3.32 -1.89 -15.63
C PHE A 204 -1.95 -2.51 -15.29
N PRO A 205 -1.15 -2.00 -14.33
CA PRO A 205 0.12 -2.65 -13.97
C PRO A 205 -0.09 -4.04 -13.37
N VAL A 206 -1.16 -4.24 -12.60
CA VAL A 206 -1.49 -5.57 -12.05
C VAL A 206 -1.91 -6.54 -13.15
N MET A 207 -2.79 -6.11 -14.06
CA MET A 207 -3.15 -6.88 -15.25
C MET A 207 -1.90 -7.26 -16.06
N CYS A 208 -0.95 -6.34 -16.22
CA CYS A 208 0.29 -6.61 -16.93
C CYS A 208 1.11 -7.74 -16.27
N PHE A 209 1.39 -7.67 -14.97
CA PHE A 209 2.26 -8.68 -14.34
C PHE A 209 1.59 -10.07 -14.26
N VAL A 210 0.26 -10.10 -14.11
CA VAL A 210 -0.52 -11.36 -14.11
C VAL A 210 -0.58 -11.93 -15.52
N GLY A 211 -0.87 -11.10 -16.52
CA GLY A 211 -0.84 -11.47 -17.93
C GLY A 211 0.54 -11.98 -18.36
N LEU A 212 1.62 -11.41 -17.84
CA LEU A 212 3.00 -11.87 -18.07
C LEU A 212 3.38 -13.10 -17.24
N GLY A 213 2.53 -13.55 -16.32
CA GLY A 213 2.75 -14.78 -15.54
C GLY A 213 3.98 -14.69 -14.63
N THR A 214 4.21 -13.50 -14.09
CA THR A 214 5.33 -13.20 -13.19
C THR A 214 5.10 -13.75 -11.78
N ASP A 215 6.12 -13.75 -10.93
CA ASP A 215 6.10 -14.40 -9.62
C ASP A 215 5.96 -13.39 -8.47
N HIS A 216 4.75 -13.34 -7.90
CA HIS A 216 4.44 -12.51 -6.73
C HIS A 216 4.56 -13.37 -5.47
N VAL A 217 5.47 -13.02 -4.55
CA VAL A 217 5.77 -13.85 -3.38
C VAL A 217 4.53 -14.10 -2.52
N VAL A 218 3.71 -13.06 -2.25
CA VAL A 218 2.48 -13.20 -1.44
C VAL A 218 1.37 -13.98 -2.16
N ALA A 219 1.13 -13.76 -3.45
CA ALA A 219 0.15 -14.56 -4.19
C ALA A 219 0.58 -16.04 -4.28
N ASN A 220 1.88 -16.30 -4.40
CA ASN A 220 2.42 -17.66 -4.38
C ASN A 220 2.22 -18.35 -3.01
N MET A 221 2.06 -17.60 -1.91
CA MET A 221 1.64 -18.13 -0.60
C MET A 221 0.18 -18.63 -0.60
N TYR A 222 -0.62 -18.25 -1.60
CA TYR A 222 -1.97 -18.77 -1.79
C TYR A 222 -1.95 -19.98 -2.73
N PHE A 223 -1.46 -19.79 -3.96
CA PHE A 223 -1.59 -20.79 -5.03
C PHE A 223 -0.91 -22.12 -4.71
N ILE A 224 0.33 -22.07 -4.22
CA ILE A 224 1.13 -23.29 -4.00
C ILE A 224 0.68 -24.03 -2.75
N PRO A 225 0.47 -23.36 -1.59
CA PRO A 225 -0.14 -24.01 -0.43
C PRO A 225 -1.54 -24.58 -0.68
N LEU A 226 -2.38 -23.94 -1.51
CA LEU A 226 -3.68 -24.50 -1.90
C LEU A 226 -3.51 -25.82 -2.66
N ALA A 227 -2.59 -25.89 -3.62
CA ALA A 227 -2.33 -27.15 -4.33
C ALA A 227 -1.81 -28.25 -3.38
N ILE A 228 -0.95 -27.90 -2.43
CA ILE A 228 -0.47 -28.84 -1.39
C ILE A 228 -1.65 -29.33 -0.53
N PHE A 229 -2.55 -28.42 -0.10
CA PHE A 229 -3.76 -28.75 0.64
C PHE A 229 -4.66 -29.72 -0.14
N LEU A 230 -4.79 -29.51 -1.46
CA LEU A 230 -5.54 -30.37 -2.37
C LEU A 230 -4.82 -31.68 -2.76
N LYS A 231 -3.73 -32.03 -2.06
CA LYS A 231 -2.90 -33.23 -2.24
C LYS A 231 -2.17 -33.28 -3.59
N ALA A 232 -1.51 -32.19 -3.96
CA ALA A 232 -0.64 -32.15 -5.12
C ALA A 232 0.40 -33.29 -5.12
N PRO A 233 0.69 -33.90 -6.28
CA PRO A 233 1.72 -34.92 -6.38
C PRO A 233 3.12 -34.33 -6.20
N ALA A 234 4.10 -35.20 -5.91
CA ALA A 234 5.51 -34.84 -5.91
C ALA A 234 5.91 -34.15 -7.24
N PRO A 235 6.85 -33.18 -7.22
CA PRO A 235 7.70 -32.78 -6.09
C PRO A 235 7.11 -31.68 -5.20
N LEU A 236 5.85 -31.26 -5.40
CA LEU A 236 5.23 -30.14 -4.66
C LEU A 236 5.00 -30.49 -3.18
N THR A 237 6.02 -30.24 -2.37
CA THR A 237 5.98 -30.32 -0.90
C THR A 237 6.25 -28.94 -0.29
N VAL A 238 5.98 -28.75 1.00
CA VAL A 238 6.29 -27.49 1.70
C VAL A 238 7.78 -27.15 1.59
N ARG A 239 8.66 -28.15 1.79
CA ARG A 239 10.12 -27.98 1.65
C ARG A 239 10.50 -27.55 0.23
N TYR A 240 9.92 -28.21 -0.78
CA TYR A 240 10.17 -27.87 -2.18
C TYR A 240 9.70 -26.44 -2.49
N TYR A 241 8.50 -26.06 -2.03
CA TYR A 241 7.95 -24.72 -2.22
C TYR A 241 8.88 -23.63 -1.64
N ILE A 242 9.31 -23.79 -0.39
CA ILE A 242 10.19 -22.82 0.28
C ILE A 242 11.48 -22.62 -0.53
N TRP A 243 12.16 -23.71 -0.87
CA TRP A 243 13.45 -23.66 -1.57
C TRP A 243 13.33 -23.19 -3.01
N LYS A 244 12.41 -23.79 -3.77
CA LYS A 244 12.36 -23.64 -5.24
C LYS A 244 11.58 -22.41 -5.68
N SER A 245 10.60 -21.94 -4.91
CA SER A 245 9.71 -20.86 -5.33
C SER A 245 9.73 -19.67 -4.37
N MET A 246 9.57 -19.88 -3.06
CA MET A 246 9.45 -18.79 -2.09
C MET A 246 10.73 -17.94 -2.02
N ILE A 247 11.90 -18.56 -1.83
CA ILE A 247 13.18 -17.83 -1.74
C ILE A 247 13.49 -17.01 -3.00
N PRO A 248 13.51 -17.59 -4.23
CA PRO A 248 13.83 -16.80 -5.42
C PRO A 248 12.80 -15.70 -5.69
N SER A 249 11.50 -15.95 -5.50
CA SER A 249 10.47 -14.92 -5.70
C SER A 249 10.57 -13.81 -4.65
N LEU A 250 10.89 -14.14 -3.39
CA LEU A 250 11.14 -13.16 -2.33
C LEU A 250 12.30 -12.23 -2.69
N LEU A 251 13.45 -12.80 -3.06
CA LEU A 251 14.64 -12.03 -3.45
C LEU A 251 14.37 -11.17 -4.68
N GLY A 252 13.71 -11.74 -5.69
CA GLY A 252 13.31 -11.02 -6.89
C GLY A 252 12.39 -9.85 -6.55
N ASN A 253 11.37 -10.07 -5.72
CA ASN A 253 10.45 -9.01 -5.31
C ASN A 253 11.17 -7.91 -4.51
N ILE A 254 12.10 -8.23 -3.61
CA ILE A 254 12.89 -7.22 -2.89
C ILE A 254 13.64 -6.32 -3.88
N ILE A 255 14.31 -6.90 -4.87
CA ILE A 255 15.05 -6.13 -5.89
C ILE A 255 14.09 -5.34 -6.78
N GLY A 256 13.00 -5.95 -7.27
CA GLY A 256 12.03 -5.30 -8.15
C GLY A 256 11.43 -4.03 -7.53
N GLY A 257 10.95 -4.12 -6.28
CA GLY A 257 10.36 -2.97 -5.60
C GLY A 257 11.39 -2.02 -5.00
N GLY A 258 12.43 -2.57 -4.37
CA GLY A 258 13.42 -1.79 -3.63
C GLY A 258 14.39 -1.05 -4.55
N LEU A 259 14.90 -1.68 -5.60
CA LEU A 259 15.85 -1.05 -6.52
C LEU A 259 15.14 -0.19 -7.57
N PHE A 260 14.28 -0.78 -8.38
CA PHE A 260 13.70 -0.11 -9.56
C PHE A 260 12.66 0.96 -9.22
N CYS A 261 11.83 0.74 -8.19
CA CYS A 261 10.89 1.75 -7.73
C CYS A 261 11.44 2.58 -6.58
N GLY A 262 12.07 1.96 -5.58
CA GLY A 262 12.56 2.68 -4.41
C GLY A 262 13.80 3.53 -4.70
N ALA A 263 14.94 2.87 -4.93
CA ALA A 263 16.23 3.53 -5.03
C ALA A 263 16.36 4.45 -6.25
N VAL A 264 15.86 4.03 -7.42
CA VAL A 264 15.93 4.84 -8.65
C VAL A 264 15.12 6.14 -8.49
N TYR A 265 13.87 6.07 -8.02
CA TYR A 265 13.05 7.29 -7.86
C TYR A 265 13.58 8.19 -6.75
N TRP A 266 14.07 7.60 -5.65
CA TRP A 266 14.76 8.37 -4.62
C TRP A 266 15.98 9.11 -5.19
N TYR A 267 16.81 8.43 -5.99
CA TYR A 267 18.00 9.04 -6.60
C TYR A 267 17.63 10.19 -7.53
N LEU A 268 16.60 10.02 -8.36
CA LEU A 268 16.18 11.02 -9.34
C LEU A 268 15.50 12.24 -8.74
N PHE A 269 14.78 12.10 -7.62
CA PHE A 269 13.91 13.17 -7.11
C PHE A 269 14.22 13.65 -5.70
N LEU A 270 14.99 12.91 -4.89
CA LEU A 270 15.21 13.22 -3.47
C LEU A 270 16.69 13.24 -3.05
N ALA A 271 17.63 12.84 -3.91
CA ALA A 271 19.05 12.75 -3.56
C ALA A 271 19.68 14.11 -3.27
N ASP A 272 19.24 15.16 -3.95
CA ASP A 272 19.79 16.51 -3.84
C ASP A 272 19.39 17.22 -2.53
N GLY A 273 18.53 16.60 -1.72
CA GLY A 273 18.15 17.10 -0.40
C GLY A 273 17.18 18.28 -0.41
N GLU A 274 16.67 18.67 -1.58
CA GLU A 274 15.66 19.71 -1.69
C GLU A 274 14.35 19.31 -1.00
N SER A 275 13.79 20.22 -0.20
CA SER A 275 12.49 20.00 0.43
C SER A 275 11.39 20.21 -0.60
N ILE A 276 10.75 19.13 -1.03
CA ILE A 276 9.62 19.20 -1.97
C ILE A 276 8.36 19.65 -1.20
N PRO A 277 7.79 20.82 -1.52
CA PRO A 277 6.52 21.22 -0.95
C PRO A 277 5.40 20.31 -1.49
N ILE A 278 4.63 19.76 -0.56
CA ILE A 278 3.40 19.03 -0.90
C ILE A 278 2.25 19.91 -0.45
N HIS A 279 1.55 20.46 -1.44
CA HIS A 279 0.31 21.19 -1.22
C HIS A 279 -0.83 20.17 -1.22
N PHE A 280 -1.45 20.00 -0.06
CA PHE A 280 -2.76 19.37 0.01
C PHE A 280 -3.76 20.49 -0.23
N ASP A 281 -4.46 20.48 -1.37
CA ASP A 281 -5.53 21.44 -1.61
C ASP A 281 -6.67 21.11 -0.65
N TYR A 282 -6.73 21.85 0.45
CA TYR A 282 -7.88 21.84 1.35
C TYR A 282 -9.00 22.70 0.72
N SER A 283 -9.39 22.41 -0.53
CA SER A 283 -10.67 22.92 -1.00
C SER A 283 -11.74 22.24 -0.13
N PRO A 284 -12.68 22.97 0.49
CA PRO A 284 -13.79 22.39 1.23
C PRO A 284 -14.74 21.73 0.21
N ALA A 285 -14.29 20.60 -0.33
CA ALA A 285 -15.02 19.84 -1.31
C ALA A 285 -15.99 18.94 -0.55
N ASN A 286 -17.27 19.12 -0.86
CA ASN A 286 -18.39 18.25 -0.55
C ASN A 286 -18.22 16.79 -1.07
N THR A 287 -16.99 16.30 -1.25
CA THR A 287 -16.64 14.96 -1.68
C THR A 287 -16.41 13.98 -0.53
N ALA A 288 -16.23 14.48 0.71
CA ALA A 288 -16.07 13.64 1.91
C ALA A 288 -17.40 13.17 2.55
N VAL A 289 -18.56 13.51 1.98
CA VAL A 289 -19.88 13.11 2.51
C VAL A 289 -20.27 11.67 2.09
N TYR A 290 -19.50 10.99 1.25
CA TYR A 290 -19.78 9.61 0.82
C TYR A 290 -18.76 8.55 1.25
N GLU A 291 -17.78 8.89 2.08
CA GLU A 291 -16.94 7.86 2.70
C GLU A 291 -17.72 7.20 3.85
N GLN A 292 -18.37 6.09 3.53
CA GLN A 292 -18.94 5.14 4.48
C GLN A 292 -17.90 4.81 5.55
N GLY A 293 -18.04 5.50 6.68
CA GLY A 293 -17.22 5.32 7.86
C GLY A 293 -17.40 3.91 8.44
N GLY A 294 -16.33 3.12 8.41
CA GLY A 294 -16.06 2.15 9.46
C GLY A 294 -15.74 2.89 10.77
N PRO A 295 -16.10 2.32 11.94
CA PRO A 295 -16.82 3.03 12.98
C PRO A 295 -15.97 4.07 13.73
N ILE A 296 -16.47 5.31 13.73
CA ILE A 296 -16.07 6.37 14.64
C ILE A 296 -16.76 6.15 16.01
N GLN A 297 -15.92 5.81 16.98
CA GLN A 297 -15.81 6.39 18.33
C GLN A 297 -16.94 6.17 19.37
N ARG A 298 -16.56 5.61 20.52
CA ARG A 298 -17.24 5.83 21.80
C ARG A 298 -16.43 6.84 22.62
N GLU A 299 -16.91 8.07 22.70
CA GLU A 299 -16.65 8.93 23.85
C GLU A 299 -17.94 8.97 24.67
N ILE A 300 -17.85 8.48 25.91
CA ILE A 300 -18.92 8.62 26.90
C ILE A 300 -18.69 10.00 27.55
N THR A 301 -19.62 10.93 27.39
CA THR A 301 -19.73 12.09 28.29
C THR A 301 -21.00 11.97 29.12
N ALA A 302 -20.85 12.33 30.39
CA ALA A 302 -21.86 12.18 31.43
C ALA A 302 -22.91 13.29 31.32
N SER A 303 -24.07 12.96 30.75
CA SER A 303 -25.41 13.39 31.18
C SER A 303 -26.40 12.96 30.10
N GLY A 304 -27.16 11.91 30.39
CA GLY A 304 -28.21 11.45 29.50
C GLY A 304 -29.39 12.42 29.49
N ALA A 305 -29.79 12.88 28.30
CA ALA A 305 -31.17 13.13 27.92
C ALA A 305 -31.21 13.24 26.39
N GLY A 306 -32.01 12.37 25.76
CA GLY A 306 -32.14 12.28 24.32
C GLY A 306 -32.96 13.41 23.71
N THR A 307 -32.72 13.60 22.40
CA THR A 307 -33.66 13.97 21.34
C THR A 307 -34.79 14.95 21.69
N ALA A 308 -34.61 16.22 21.33
CA ALA A 308 -35.70 17.04 20.79
C ALA A 308 -35.12 18.16 19.92
N PHE A 309 -35.48 18.13 18.64
CA PHE A 309 -35.52 19.30 17.77
C PHE A 309 -36.58 20.25 18.34
N ASP A 310 -36.24 21.51 18.59
CA ASP A 310 -37.25 22.56 18.62
C ASP A 310 -36.66 23.87 18.10
N HIS A 311 -37.29 24.40 17.05
CA HIS A 311 -36.89 25.61 16.34
C HIS A 311 -37.96 26.67 16.65
N HIS A 312 -37.69 27.55 17.60
CA HIS A 312 -38.47 28.77 17.81
C HIS A 312 -37.59 29.87 18.40
N HIS A 313 -37.13 30.82 17.57
CA HIS A 313 -37.65 32.18 17.60
C HIS A 313 -37.06 33.08 16.51
N ASN A 314 -37.98 33.82 15.91
CA ASN A 314 -37.85 34.90 14.96
C ASN A 314 -37.46 36.19 15.71
N THR A 315 -36.44 36.93 15.26
CA THR A 315 -36.51 38.37 14.90
C THR A 315 -35.15 38.94 14.46
N LYS A 316 -35.13 39.47 13.24
CA LYS A 316 -34.50 40.72 12.78
C LYS A 316 -33.10 41.08 13.30
N GLU A 317 -32.08 40.85 12.47
CA GLU A 317 -31.19 41.90 11.92
C GLU A 317 -30.28 41.26 10.86
N GLN A 318 -30.51 41.61 9.60
CA GLN A 318 -29.59 41.33 8.49
C GLN A 318 -28.47 42.38 8.54
N GLN A 319 -27.29 42.00 9.02
CA GLN A 319 -26.05 42.71 8.74
C GLN A 319 -25.20 41.88 7.76
N ALA A 320 -24.79 42.55 6.68
CA ALA A 320 -23.87 42.02 5.69
C ALA A 320 -22.49 41.79 6.34
N GLY A 321 -21.93 40.58 6.24
CA GLY A 321 -20.52 40.37 6.56
C GLY A 321 -20.10 39.06 7.25
N GLU A 322 -21.02 38.17 7.66
CA GLU A 322 -20.64 36.90 8.29
C GLU A 322 -21.38 35.71 7.67
N LEU A 323 -20.62 34.79 7.05
CA LEU A 323 -21.11 33.46 6.75
C LEU A 323 -21.06 32.62 8.05
N PRO A 324 -22.08 31.78 8.30
CA PRO A 324 -22.21 31.07 9.55
C PRO A 324 -21.01 30.17 9.81
N ASN A 325 -20.45 30.30 11.01
CA ASN A 325 -19.44 29.42 11.57
C ASN A 325 -20.04 28.01 11.66
N SER A 326 -19.85 27.21 10.60
CA SER A 326 -20.22 25.80 10.63
C SER A 326 -19.11 25.07 11.38
N GLY A 327 -19.41 24.77 12.64
CA GLY A 327 -18.54 23.99 13.49
C GLY A 327 -18.31 22.62 12.88
N ASN A 328 -17.16 22.45 12.24
CA ASN A 328 -16.31 21.29 12.46
C ASN A 328 -14.89 21.63 11.99
N GLY A 329 -14.01 21.96 12.92
CA GLY A 329 -12.56 22.07 12.71
C GLY A 329 -11.90 20.71 12.45
N ALA A 330 -12.53 19.87 11.63
CA ALA A 330 -12.08 18.54 11.29
C ALA A 330 -11.02 18.63 10.18
N HIS A 331 -9.79 18.92 10.59
CA HIS A 331 -8.61 18.67 9.76
C HIS A 331 -8.49 17.16 9.52
N SER A 332 -8.37 16.73 8.26
CA SER A 332 -8.08 15.33 7.91
C SER A 332 -6.81 14.87 8.63
N GLY A 333 -6.94 13.87 9.52
CA GLY A 333 -5.82 13.35 10.32
C GLY A 333 -4.66 12.81 9.49
N ILE A 334 -4.94 12.36 8.27
CA ILE A 334 -3.94 11.87 7.31
C ILE A 334 -3.00 13.00 6.87
N ALA A 335 -3.55 14.19 6.62
CA ALA A 335 -2.75 15.36 6.19
C ALA A 335 -1.89 15.92 7.33
N LYS A 336 -2.40 15.90 8.58
CA LYS A 336 -1.65 16.30 9.78
C LYS A 336 -0.47 15.36 10.05
N ASP A 337 -0.69 14.05 9.87
CA ASP A 337 0.35 13.02 10.05
C ASP A 337 1.47 13.10 9.00
N LEU A 338 1.17 13.64 7.82
CA LEU A 338 2.13 13.77 6.71
C LEU A 338 2.81 15.14 6.66
N HIS A 339 2.47 16.10 7.53
CA HIS A 339 3.09 17.42 7.55
C HIS A 339 4.48 17.42 8.22
N LEU A 340 5.44 18.16 7.65
CA LEU A 340 6.85 18.23 8.08
C LEU A 340 7.04 18.50 9.58
N ASN A 341 6.16 19.27 10.20
CA ASN A 341 6.23 19.60 11.63
C ASN A 341 5.89 18.40 12.54
N SER A 342 5.01 17.49 12.10
CA SER A 342 4.75 16.22 12.79
C SER A 342 5.99 15.32 12.74
N ILE A 343 6.68 15.30 11.59
CA ILE A 343 7.89 14.50 11.38
C ILE A 343 9.09 15.06 12.18
N LYS A 344 9.25 16.38 12.26
CA LYS A 344 10.31 17.02 13.07
C LYS A 344 10.11 16.80 14.58
N ALA A 345 8.87 16.82 15.07
CA ALA A 345 8.57 16.47 16.46
C ALA A 345 8.87 14.99 16.79
N LEU A 346 8.88 14.13 15.76
CA LEU A 346 9.26 12.71 15.85
C LEU A 346 10.77 12.46 15.67
N GLY A 347 11.58 13.48 15.37
CA GLY A 347 13.04 13.37 15.26
C GLY A 347 13.72 13.56 16.62
N ARG A 348 14.60 12.63 17.03
CA ARG A 348 15.55 12.90 18.12
C ARG A 348 16.29 14.20 17.79
N LYS A 349 16.32 15.14 18.75
CA LYS A 349 17.28 16.25 18.75
C LYS A 349 18.69 15.67 18.65
N ALA A 350 19.26 15.63 17.45
CA ALA A 350 20.70 15.53 17.29
C ALA A 350 21.28 16.91 17.59
N THR A 351 21.51 17.20 18.87
CA THR A 351 22.41 18.29 19.25
C THR A 351 23.81 17.72 19.19
N TRP A 352 24.51 17.96 18.09
CA TRP A 352 25.95 17.73 18.01
C TRP A 352 26.62 19.05 17.64
N GLY A 353 27.34 19.61 18.62
CA GLY A 353 28.51 20.47 18.39
C GLY A 353 28.27 21.88 17.86
N LYS A 354 27.79 22.80 18.71
CA LYS A 354 28.34 24.15 18.80
C LYS A 354 28.39 24.53 20.28
N LYS A 355 29.57 24.44 20.88
CA LYS A 355 29.89 25.15 22.12
C LYS A 355 30.59 26.44 21.70
N ASP A 356 29.82 27.52 21.77
CA ASP A 356 30.18 28.80 22.38
C ASP A 356 31.58 29.35 22.07
N GLU A 357 31.69 30.07 20.95
CA GLU A 357 32.46 31.30 20.88
C GLU A 357 31.48 32.44 21.19
N GLU A 358 31.62 33.11 22.34
CA GLU A 358 31.46 34.58 22.43
C GLU A 358 31.77 35.12 23.84
N THR A 359 32.83 35.95 23.88
CA THR A 359 32.95 37.24 24.58
C THR A 359 32.78 37.31 26.10
N THR A 360 33.93 37.32 26.79
CA THR A 360 34.13 38.10 28.02
C THR A 360 34.67 39.49 27.68
N THR A 361 33.86 40.54 27.83
CA THR A 361 34.35 41.91 28.08
C THR A 361 33.32 42.71 28.89
N ASN A 362 33.87 43.47 29.85
CA ASN A 362 33.35 44.66 30.52
C ASN A 362 32.48 44.52 31.78
N SER A 363 33.16 44.55 32.92
CA SER A 363 32.65 45.17 34.15
C SER A 363 33.57 46.34 34.56
N SER A 364 33.08 47.57 34.49
CA SER A 364 33.69 48.76 35.08
C SER A 364 32.60 49.72 35.58
N GLY A 365 32.71 50.10 36.86
CA GLY A 365 31.94 51.14 37.56
C GLY A 365 31.85 50.81 39.06
N SER A 366 32.77 51.31 39.91
CA SER A 366 32.59 52.51 40.78
C SER A 366 31.31 52.42 41.61
N VAL A 367 31.33 52.26 42.94
CA VAL A 367 31.94 53.09 44.00
C VAL A 367 32.34 52.20 45.18
#